data_AF-A0A8J9VKI8-F1
#
_entry.id   AF-A0A8J9VKI8-F1
#
_cell.length_a   1.000
_cell.length_b   1.000
_cell.length_c   1.000
_cell.angle_alpha   90.00
_cell.angle_beta   90.00
_cell.angle_gamma   90.00
#
_symmetry.space_group_name_H-M   'P 1'
#
loop_
_entity.id
_entity.type
_entity.pdbx_description
1 polymer ?
#
loop_
_entity_poly.entity_id
_entity_poly.type
_entity_poly.pdbx_seq_one_letter_code
_entity_poly.pdbx_strand_id
1 'polypeptide(L)'
;MGCFLASLPITPTESKDPQILPSQRTHKKKLAILVPFRDRFDELLDFVPHMYKFLNKQKIPFHIFIIQQKDNNRFNRASLINVGFIYTKHDYDYIAMHDVDLLPLNDNLSYKYPANGAFHISSPQTHPKYHYDTFIGGILLIKREHFELVKGMSNNYWGWGLEDDEFYVRLKDAQVKVLRPENITTGTENTFKHIHDKTYRKRDMRKCYNQREVTRRRDRVTGIHDVAYKIYSTHNVIIDTLPITVINVELICNKTATPWCQCPEPPKVKKVN
;
A
#
# COMPACT_ATOMS: atom_id res chain seq x y z
N MET A 1 -7.55 81.73 34.22
CA MET A 1 -6.25 81.08 34.43
C MET A 1 -6.45 80.00 35.49
N GLY A 2 -6.24 78.73 35.12
CA GLY A 2 -6.05 77.57 36.01
C GLY A 2 -7.17 77.19 36.99
N CYS A 3 -8.07 76.29 36.61
CA CYS A 3 -8.88 75.54 37.56
C CYS A 3 -8.27 74.14 37.75
N PHE A 4 -7.85 73.82 38.98
CA PHE A 4 -7.36 72.51 39.38
C PHE A 4 -8.53 71.52 39.46
N LEU A 5 -8.38 70.33 38.87
CA LEU A 5 -9.19 69.17 39.24
C LEU A 5 -8.29 67.97 39.48
N ALA A 6 -8.54 67.37 40.64
CA ALA A 6 -7.80 66.30 41.27
C ALA A 6 -7.89 64.98 40.49
N SER A 7 -6.77 64.27 40.47
CA SER A 7 -6.61 62.92 39.96
C SER A 7 -7.25 61.88 40.88
N LEU A 8 -8.07 60.99 40.30
CA LEU A 8 -8.45 59.70 40.90
C LEU A 8 -7.77 58.57 40.09
N PRO A 9 -7.26 57.52 40.75
CA PRO A 9 -6.59 56.42 40.05
C PRO A 9 -7.63 55.51 39.38
N ILE A 10 -7.51 55.35 38.05
CA ILE A 10 -8.27 54.38 37.28
C ILE A 10 -7.56 53.03 37.41
N THR A 11 -8.19 52.07 38.09
CA THR A 11 -7.78 50.67 38.04
C THR A 11 -8.14 50.09 36.66
N PRO A 12 -7.23 49.39 35.97
CA PRO A 12 -7.59 48.71 34.73
C PRO A 12 -8.46 47.51 35.08
N THR A 13 -9.74 47.56 34.71
CA THR A 13 -10.60 46.39 34.60
C THR A 13 -10.03 45.50 33.49
N GLU A 14 -9.52 44.33 33.85
CA GLU A 14 -9.19 43.26 32.91
C GLU A 14 -10.45 42.86 32.12
N SER A 15 -10.48 43.22 30.85
CA SER A 15 -11.42 42.63 29.89
C SER A 15 -11.05 41.16 29.72
N LYS A 16 -11.83 40.27 30.34
CA LYS A 16 -11.80 38.84 30.03
C LYS A 16 -12.37 38.63 28.64
N ASP A 17 -11.53 38.77 27.62
CA ASP A 17 -11.79 38.14 26.33
C ASP A 17 -11.90 36.63 26.58
N PRO A 18 -13.00 35.97 26.19
CA PRO A 18 -13.09 34.53 26.27
C PRO A 18 -12.03 33.94 25.34
N GLN A 19 -10.95 33.42 25.93
CA GLN A 19 -10.00 32.58 25.22
C GLN A 19 -10.77 31.40 24.61
N ILE A 20 -11.01 31.48 23.31
CA ILE A 20 -11.47 30.36 22.51
C ILE A 20 -10.33 29.34 22.56
N LEU A 21 -10.49 28.34 23.44
CA LEU A 21 -9.67 27.13 23.45
C LEU A 21 -9.51 26.65 22.00
N PRO A 22 -8.28 26.36 21.53
CA PRO A 22 -8.09 25.85 20.18
C PRO A 22 -8.91 24.57 20.09
N SER A 23 -10.01 24.64 19.34
CA SER A 23 -10.84 23.47 19.07
C SER A 23 -9.90 22.38 18.57
N GLN A 24 -10.02 21.19 19.15
CA GLN A 24 -9.30 20.00 18.73
C GLN A 24 -9.59 19.77 17.23
N ARG A 25 -8.79 20.37 16.35
CA ARG A 25 -8.74 20.01 14.94
C ARG A 25 -8.17 18.61 14.92
N THR A 26 -9.06 17.62 14.92
CA THR A 26 -8.69 16.24 14.67
C THR A 26 -8.07 16.19 13.28
N HIS A 27 -6.74 16.14 13.22
CA HIS A 27 -6.03 15.97 11.96
C HIS A 27 -6.50 14.66 11.33
N LYS A 28 -7.18 14.76 10.18
CA LYS A 28 -7.63 13.58 9.43
C LYS A 28 -6.41 12.73 9.06
N LYS A 29 -6.50 11.43 9.34
CA LYS A 29 -5.46 10.45 9.00
C LYS A 29 -5.26 10.38 7.49
N LYS A 30 -4.02 10.49 7.03
CA LYS A 30 -3.62 10.52 5.62
C LYS A 30 -3.24 9.12 5.12
N LEU A 31 -3.82 8.72 3.99
CA LEU A 31 -3.60 7.42 3.35
C LEU A 31 -2.57 7.50 2.21
N ALA A 32 -1.52 6.69 2.25
CA ALA A 32 -0.68 6.43 1.08
C ALA A 32 -1.15 5.16 0.37
N ILE A 33 -1.57 5.28 -0.89
CA ILE A 33 -1.93 4.13 -1.73
C ILE A 33 -0.67 3.70 -2.46
N LEU A 34 -0.11 2.57 -2.05
CA LEU A 34 1.12 2.02 -2.59
C LEU A 34 0.78 0.98 -3.65
N VAL A 35 1.07 1.31 -4.91
CA VAL A 35 0.76 0.48 -6.07
C VAL A 35 2.06 -0.11 -6.62
N PRO A 36 2.37 -1.38 -6.36
CA PRO A 36 3.53 -2.05 -6.92
C PRO A 36 3.32 -2.24 -8.43
N PHE A 37 4.27 -1.79 -9.25
CA PHE A 37 4.00 -1.56 -10.66
C PHE A 37 5.13 -1.98 -11.61
N ARG A 38 4.76 -2.67 -12.69
CA ARG A 38 5.58 -2.89 -13.89
C ARG A 38 4.67 -3.31 -15.05
N ASP A 39 4.79 -2.65 -16.21
CA ASP A 39 4.10 -3.00 -17.46
C ASP A 39 2.58 -3.20 -17.30
N ARG A 40 1.90 -2.23 -16.65
CA ARG A 40 0.45 -2.20 -16.42
C ARG A 40 -0.16 -0.82 -16.74
N PHE A 41 0.32 -0.18 -17.80
CA PHE A 41 -0.08 1.20 -18.11
C PHE A 41 -1.57 1.32 -18.42
N ASP A 42 -2.13 0.37 -19.18
CA ASP A 42 -3.56 0.35 -19.49
C ASP A 42 -4.40 0.25 -18.21
N GLU A 43 -4.04 -0.64 -17.28
CA GLU A 43 -4.71 -0.77 -15.99
C GLU A 43 -4.51 0.49 -15.12
N LEU A 44 -3.38 1.17 -15.21
CA LEU A 44 -3.14 2.43 -14.49
C LEU A 44 -4.10 3.54 -14.94
N LEU A 45 -4.39 3.61 -16.24
CA LEU A 45 -5.33 4.59 -16.81
C LEU A 45 -6.76 4.35 -16.33
N ASP A 46 -7.16 3.10 -16.10
CA ASP A 46 -8.44 2.78 -15.45
C ASP A 46 -8.39 3.03 -13.93
N PHE A 47 -7.28 2.67 -13.29
CA PHE A 47 -7.11 2.68 -11.84
C PHE A 47 -7.21 4.08 -11.24
N VAL A 48 -6.46 5.04 -11.77
CA VAL A 48 -6.35 6.38 -11.17
C VAL A 48 -7.71 7.11 -11.12
N PRO A 49 -8.42 7.33 -12.23
CA PRO A 49 -9.73 7.98 -12.18
C PRO A 49 -10.74 7.21 -11.33
N HIS A 50 -10.72 5.87 -11.38
CA HIS A 50 -11.60 5.04 -10.56
C HIS A 50 -11.36 5.26 -9.06
N MET A 51 -10.10 5.16 -8.61
CA MET A 51 -9.76 5.30 -7.19
C MET A 51 -9.98 6.71 -6.66
N TYR A 52 -9.70 7.75 -7.46
CA TYR A 52 -10.04 9.12 -7.08
C TYR A 52 -11.54 9.29 -6.89
N LYS A 53 -12.35 8.84 -7.86
CA LYS A 53 -13.82 8.89 -7.75
C LYS A 53 -14.31 8.12 -6.53
N PHE A 54 -13.77 6.93 -6.28
CA PHE A 54 -14.17 6.06 -5.19
C PHE A 54 -13.83 6.66 -3.82
N LEU A 55 -12.60 7.14 -3.62
CA LEU A 55 -12.12 7.61 -2.32
C LEU A 55 -12.57 9.03 -1.97
N ASN A 56 -12.81 9.89 -2.98
CA ASN A 56 -13.35 11.22 -2.75
C ASN A 56 -14.74 11.17 -2.08
N LYS A 57 -15.57 10.16 -2.39
CA LYS A 57 -16.85 9.91 -1.70
C LYS A 57 -16.65 9.67 -0.20
N GLN A 58 -15.55 9.03 0.19
CA GLN A 58 -15.24 8.68 1.57
C GLN A 58 -14.62 9.84 2.37
N LYS A 59 -14.27 10.95 1.71
CA LYS A 59 -13.71 12.17 2.32
C LYS A 59 -12.42 11.93 3.13
N ILE A 60 -11.61 10.98 2.67
CA ILE A 60 -10.30 10.60 3.23
C ILE A 60 -9.20 11.39 2.49
N PRO A 61 -8.24 12.02 3.20
CA PRO A 61 -7.04 12.54 2.54
C PRO A 61 -6.17 11.36 2.07
N PHE A 62 -5.88 11.28 0.78
CA PHE A 62 -5.02 10.24 0.22
C PHE A 62 -4.12 10.77 -0.89
N HIS A 63 -3.08 10.01 -1.23
CA HIS A 63 -2.30 10.18 -2.45
C HIS A 63 -1.94 8.81 -3.04
N ILE A 64 -1.79 8.74 -4.36
CA ILE A 64 -1.43 7.51 -5.08
C ILE A 64 0.06 7.54 -5.44
N PHE A 65 0.78 6.51 -5.00
CA PHE A 65 2.18 6.27 -5.28
C PHE A 65 2.35 5.02 -6.14
N ILE A 66 2.83 5.22 -7.37
CA ILE A 66 3.18 4.13 -8.28
C ILE A 66 4.63 3.76 -8.03
N ILE A 67 4.86 2.60 -7.43
CA ILE A 67 6.21 2.10 -7.15
C ILE A 67 6.67 1.25 -8.33
N GLN A 68 7.29 1.90 -9.29
CA GLN A 68 7.64 1.33 -10.59
C GLN A 68 8.98 0.60 -10.52
N GLN A 69 8.96 -0.73 -10.67
CA GLN A 69 10.18 -1.55 -10.67
C GLN A 69 10.88 -1.50 -12.04
N LYS A 70 12.05 -0.85 -12.10
CA LYS A 70 12.82 -0.59 -13.32
C LYS A 70 14.01 -1.53 -13.53
N ASP A 71 14.39 -2.32 -12.53
CA ASP A 71 15.43 -3.35 -12.69
C ASP A 71 14.95 -4.52 -13.57
N ASN A 72 15.90 -5.35 -14.01
CA ASN A 72 15.64 -6.54 -14.83
C ASN A 72 15.41 -7.83 -14.00
N ASN A 73 15.27 -7.72 -12.67
CA ASN A 73 14.90 -8.89 -11.88
C ASN A 73 13.40 -9.18 -12.07
N ARG A 74 12.97 -10.36 -11.64
CA ARG A 74 11.54 -10.70 -11.61
C ARG A 74 10.78 -9.69 -10.75
N PHE A 75 9.47 -9.57 -10.97
CA PHE A 75 8.66 -8.63 -10.21
C PHE A 75 8.63 -9.02 -8.73
N ASN A 76 8.87 -8.07 -7.82
CA ASN A 76 8.89 -8.30 -6.37
C ASN A 76 7.93 -7.34 -5.67
N ARG A 77 6.67 -7.76 -5.58
CA ARG A 77 5.57 -6.96 -5.01
C ARG A 77 5.87 -6.49 -3.59
N ALA A 78 6.31 -7.41 -2.72
CA ALA A 78 6.59 -7.13 -1.32
C ALA A 78 7.69 -6.10 -1.11
N SER A 79 8.81 -6.21 -1.83
CA SER A 79 9.91 -5.25 -1.72
C SER A 79 9.51 -3.86 -2.23
N LEU A 80 8.70 -3.77 -3.29
CA LEU A 80 8.17 -2.49 -3.76
C LEU A 80 7.27 -1.82 -2.73
N ILE A 81 6.41 -2.59 -2.05
CA ILE A 81 5.63 -2.06 -0.92
C ILE A 81 6.55 -1.56 0.19
N ASN A 82 7.60 -2.31 0.56
CA ASN A 82 8.58 -1.85 1.56
C ASN A 82 9.21 -0.51 1.16
N VAL A 83 9.64 -0.36 -0.10
CA VAL A 83 10.21 0.89 -0.61
C VAL A 83 9.19 2.03 -0.58
N GLY A 84 7.96 1.78 -1.02
CA GLY A 84 6.87 2.77 -0.98
C GLY A 84 6.53 3.20 0.45
N PHE A 85 6.56 2.26 1.40
CA PHE A 85 6.39 2.55 2.81
C PHE A 85 7.51 3.47 3.33
N ILE A 86 8.77 3.12 3.09
CA ILE A 86 9.92 3.93 3.53
C ILE A 86 9.84 5.36 2.96
N TYR A 87 9.43 5.50 1.70
CA TYR A 87 9.29 6.80 1.04
C TYR A 87 8.19 7.67 1.68
N THR A 88 7.09 7.06 2.13
CA THR A 88 5.89 7.78 2.59
C THR A 88 5.76 7.86 4.12
N LYS A 89 6.64 7.19 4.88
CA LYS A 89 6.48 6.97 6.33
C LYS A 89 6.45 8.23 7.19
N HIS A 90 6.92 9.39 6.73
CA HIS A 90 6.89 10.61 7.53
C HIS A 90 5.58 11.40 7.35
N ASP A 91 4.97 11.30 6.17
CA ASP A 91 3.84 12.17 5.78
C ASP A 91 2.46 11.49 5.87
N TYR A 92 2.42 10.14 5.90
CA TYR A 92 1.17 9.36 5.82
C TYR A 92 1.00 8.40 7.00
N ASP A 93 -0.14 8.47 7.68
CA ASP A 93 -0.42 7.71 8.91
C ASP A 93 -0.61 6.20 8.67
N TYR A 94 -1.04 5.82 7.46
CA TYR A 94 -1.32 4.44 7.09
C TYR A 94 -1.21 4.24 5.59
N ILE A 95 -1.04 2.99 5.19
CA ILE A 95 -0.88 2.59 3.80
C ILE A 95 -2.01 1.67 3.36
N ALA A 96 -2.32 1.71 2.06
CA ALA A 96 -3.04 0.65 1.37
C ALA A 96 -2.06 0.01 0.38
N MET A 97 -1.75 -1.28 0.58
CA MET A 97 -1.05 -2.09 -0.41
C MET A 97 -2.10 -2.49 -1.45
N HIS A 98 -1.96 -2.01 -2.68
CA HIS A 98 -3.07 -2.04 -3.63
C HIS A 98 -2.63 -2.51 -5.01
N ASP A 99 -3.20 -3.62 -5.48
CA ASP A 99 -2.98 -4.09 -6.84
C ASP A 99 -3.67 -3.14 -7.84
N VAL A 100 -2.96 -2.79 -8.93
CA VAL A 100 -3.44 -1.80 -9.92
C VAL A 100 -4.64 -2.30 -10.74
N ASP A 101 -4.84 -3.61 -10.82
CA ASP A 101 -5.86 -4.25 -11.63
C ASP A 101 -7.12 -4.65 -10.85
N LEU A 102 -7.22 -4.31 -9.56
CA LEU A 102 -8.34 -4.69 -8.69
C LEU A 102 -9.12 -3.48 -8.21
N LEU A 103 -10.24 -3.15 -8.86
CA LEU A 103 -11.01 -1.94 -8.60
C LEU A 103 -12.24 -2.22 -7.71
N PRO A 104 -12.41 -1.53 -6.56
CA PRO A 104 -13.59 -1.69 -5.71
C PRO A 104 -14.85 -1.13 -6.37
N LEU A 105 -15.93 -1.91 -6.44
CA LEU A 105 -17.21 -1.49 -7.01
C LEU A 105 -18.25 -1.16 -5.94
N ASN A 106 -18.13 -1.77 -4.75
CA ASN A 106 -19.06 -1.54 -3.64
C ASN A 106 -18.59 -0.38 -2.76
N ASP A 107 -19.38 0.70 -2.72
CA ASP A 107 -19.10 1.92 -1.93
C ASP A 107 -19.04 1.65 -0.40
N ASN A 108 -19.52 0.49 0.08
CA ASN A 108 -19.42 0.09 1.49
C ASN A 108 -18.01 -0.44 1.89
N LEU A 109 -17.11 -0.63 0.92
CA LEU A 109 -15.71 -0.98 1.21
C LEU A 109 -14.97 0.26 1.76
N SER A 110 -14.84 0.32 3.08
CA SER A 110 -14.24 1.45 3.78
C SER A 110 -12.71 1.43 3.74
N TYR A 111 -12.11 2.51 3.21
CA TYR A 111 -10.65 2.74 3.20
C TYR A 111 -10.17 3.59 4.39
N LYS A 112 -11.03 3.77 5.41
CA LYS A 112 -10.69 4.57 6.59
C LYS A 112 -9.53 3.96 7.38
N TYR A 113 -8.94 4.80 8.25
CA TYR A 113 -7.83 4.44 9.13
C TYR A 113 -8.10 3.13 9.92
N PRO A 114 -7.26 2.10 9.79
CA PRO A 114 -7.50 0.79 10.38
C PRO A 114 -6.99 0.75 11.83
N ALA A 115 -7.73 1.36 12.75
CA ALA A 115 -7.29 1.55 14.15
C ALA A 115 -7.02 0.23 14.89
N ASN A 116 -7.84 -0.80 14.63
CA ASN A 116 -7.94 -2.02 15.43
C ASN A 116 -7.14 -3.22 14.89
N GLY A 117 -6.42 -3.07 13.77
CA GLY A 117 -5.74 -4.18 13.11
C GLY A 117 -5.35 -3.83 11.68
N ALA A 118 -4.80 -4.79 10.93
CA ALA A 118 -4.76 -4.69 9.47
C ALA A 118 -6.18 -4.92 8.93
N PHE A 119 -6.59 -4.18 7.90
CA PHE A 119 -7.92 -4.25 7.32
C PHE A 119 -7.85 -4.71 5.86
N HIS A 120 -8.24 -5.96 5.62
CA HIS A 120 -8.17 -6.63 4.32
C HIS A 120 -9.45 -6.38 3.52
N ILE A 121 -9.37 -5.47 2.55
CA ILE A 121 -10.52 -5.02 1.76
C ILE A 121 -10.99 -6.11 0.81
N SER A 122 -10.05 -6.75 0.11
CA SER A 122 -10.31 -7.78 -0.89
C SER A 122 -10.50 -9.17 -0.27
N SER A 123 -11.47 -9.27 0.64
CA SER A 123 -11.75 -10.47 1.43
C SER A 123 -11.93 -11.74 0.59
N PRO A 124 -11.57 -12.94 1.09
CA PRO A 124 -11.78 -14.20 0.35
C PRO A 124 -13.23 -14.45 -0.11
N GLN A 125 -14.19 -13.94 0.67
CA GLN A 125 -15.63 -14.04 0.38
C GLN A 125 -16.07 -13.17 -0.81
N THR A 126 -15.31 -12.14 -1.17
CA THR A 126 -15.68 -11.15 -2.19
C THR A 126 -14.64 -11.00 -3.30
N HIS A 127 -13.43 -11.52 -3.12
CA HIS A 127 -12.40 -11.51 -4.16
C HIS A 127 -12.82 -12.44 -5.32
N PRO A 128 -12.68 -12.04 -6.59
CA PRO A 128 -13.13 -12.84 -7.74
C PRO A 128 -12.32 -14.11 -8.04
N LYS A 129 -11.39 -14.53 -7.17
CA LYS A 129 -10.42 -15.60 -7.52
C LYS A 129 -9.83 -16.37 -6.34
N TYR A 130 -9.49 -15.67 -5.26
CA TYR A 130 -8.80 -16.28 -4.11
C TYR A 130 -9.76 -16.34 -2.93
N HIS A 131 -10.05 -17.55 -2.44
CA HIS A 131 -11.13 -17.82 -1.50
C HIS A 131 -10.69 -18.54 -0.21
N TYR A 132 -9.39 -18.71 0.00
CA TYR A 132 -8.86 -19.38 1.19
C TYR A 132 -8.74 -18.42 2.39
N ASP A 133 -8.95 -18.92 3.61
CA ASP A 133 -9.17 -18.09 4.79
C ASP A 133 -8.00 -17.18 5.18
N THR A 134 -6.76 -17.59 4.87
CA THR A 134 -5.55 -16.83 5.20
C THR A 134 -5.13 -15.85 4.10
N PHE A 135 -5.90 -15.75 3.01
CA PHE A 135 -5.62 -14.81 1.93
C PHE A 135 -5.73 -13.35 2.40
N ILE A 136 -4.67 -12.59 2.13
CA ILE A 136 -4.55 -11.13 2.40
C ILE A 136 -3.94 -10.33 1.24
N GLY A 137 -3.90 -10.91 0.03
CA GLY A 137 -3.41 -10.26 -1.19
C GLY A 137 -4.45 -9.31 -1.82
N GLY A 138 -4.12 -8.65 -2.93
CA GLY A 138 -5.01 -7.65 -3.53
C GLY A 138 -4.89 -6.30 -2.83
N ILE A 139 -5.76 -6.05 -1.84
CA ILE A 139 -5.92 -4.76 -1.15
C ILE A 139 -5.94 -4.96 0.37
N LEU A 140 -4.89 -4.52 1.04
CA LEU A 140 -4.76 -4.54 2.50
C LEU A 140 -4.34 -3.17 3.04
N LEU A 141 -5.08 -2.68 4.02
CA LEU A 141 -4.78 -1.45 4.75
C LEU A 141 -4.08 -1.77 6.07
N ILE A 142 -3.06 -1.00 6.42
CA ILE A 142 -2.35 -1.18 7.68
C ILE A 142 -1.77 0.16 8.15
N LYS A 143 -1.94 0.45 9.44
CA LYS A 143 -1.36 1.66 10.05
C LYS A 143 0.15 1.54 10.15
N ARG A 144 0.84 2.68 10.07
CA ARG A 144 2.31 2.75 10.02
C ARG A 144 2.97 1.95 11.14
N GLU A 145 2.48 2.10 12.37
CA GLU A 145 3.06 1.47 13.56
C GLU A 145 2.98 -0.06 13.48
N HIS A 146 1.90 -0.61 12.91
CA HIS A 146 1.77 -2.06 12.72
C HIS A 146 2.70 -2.55 11.60
N PHE A 147 2.87 -1.79 10.52
CA PHE A 147 3.80 -2.17 9.45
C PHE A 147 5.26 -2.17 9.93
N GLU A 148 5.63 -1.19 10.76
CA GLU A 148 6.94 -1.13 11.42
C GLU A 148 7.13 -2.27 12.43
N LEU A 149 6.11 -2.55 13.25
CA LEU A 149 6.12 -3.64 14.24
C LEU A 149 6.47 -4.99 13.60
N VAL A 150 5.90 -5.27 12.42
CA VAL A 150 6.16 -6.53 11.69
C VAL A 150 7.39 -6.47 10.77
N LYS A 151 8.13 -5.36 10.80
CA LYS A 151 9.28 -5.09 9.92
C LYS A 151 8.92 -5.17 8.44
N GLY A 152 7.71 -4.77 8.08
CA GLY A 152 7.13 -4.87 6.74
C GLY A 152 7.13 -6.27 6.15
N MET A 153 7.14 -6.37 4.82
CA MET A 153 7.04 -7.63 4.07
C MET A 153 8.42 -8.25 3.83
N SER A 154 8.50 -9.56 3.54
CA SER A 154 9.77 -10.19 3.16
C SER A 154 10.27 -9.73 1.79
N ASN A 155 11.60 -9.59 1.65
CA ASN A 155 12.25 -9.22 0.40
C ASN A 155 12.55 -10.42 -0.53
N ASN A 156 12.30 -11.66 -0.07
CA ASN A 156 12.72 -12.89 -0.76
C ASN A 156 11.78 -13.35 -1.90
N TYR A 157 10.66 -12.66 -2.10
CA TYR A 157 9.58 -13.08 -2.99
C TYR A 157 9.71 -12.46 -4.39
N TRP A 158 10.54 -13.09 -5.22
CA TRP A 158 10.71 -12.73 -6.64
C TRP A 158 9.83 -13.60 -7.54
N GLY A 159 8.96 -12.96 -8.33
CA GLY A 159 7.92 -13.63 -9.13
C GLY A 159 6.60 -13.76 -8.37
N TRP A 160 5.65 -14.51 -8.93
CA TRP A 160 4.30 -14.58 -8.38
C TRP A 160 4.19 -15.55 -7.19
N GLY A 161 3.58 -15.05 -6.10
CA GLY A 161 2.93 -15.79 -5.02
C GLY A 161 3.74 -15.92 -3.72
N LEU A 162 3.00 -16.20 -2.65
CA LEU A 162 3.43 -16.50 -1.27
C LEU A 162 3.89 -15.31 -0.42
N GLU A 163 4.07 -14.11 -0.99
CA GLU A 163 4.54 -12.96 -0.21
C GLU A 163 3.46 -12.42 0.73
N ASP A 164 2.21 -12.51 0.32
CA ASP A 164 1.02 -12.19 1.10
C ASP A 164 0.75 -13.25 2.18
N ASP A 165 0.89 -14.53 1.85
CA ASP A 165 0.80 -15.63 2.81
C ASP A 165 1.86 -15.52 3.91
N GLU A 166 3.10 -15.16 3.57
CA GLU A 166 4.14 -14.93 4.56
C GLU A 166 3.86 -13.70 5.42
N PHE A 167 3.38 -12.61 4.80
CA PHE A 167 2.98 -11.42 5.52
C PHE A 167 1.84 -11.68 6.51
N TYR A 168 0.89 -12.56 6.17
CA TYR A 168 -0.16 -13.01 7.10
C TYR A 168 0.43 -13.64 8.36
N VAL A 169 1.45 -14.49 8.20
CA VAL A 169 2.16 -15.08 9.33
C VAL A 169 2.90 -14.01 10.15
N ARG A 170 3.46 -12.96 9.52
CA ARG A 170 4.05 -11.83 10.27
C ARG A 170 3.04 -11.12 11.15
N LEU A 171 1.86 -10.83 10.62
CA LEU A 171 0.77 -10.19 11.37
C LEU A 171 0.32 -11.08 12.54
N LYS A 172 0.17 -12.38 12.30
CA LYS A 172 -0.19 -13.35 13.33
C LYS A 172 0.87 -13.44 14.45
N ASP A 173 2.15 -13.53 14.09
CA ASP A 173 3.27 -13.57 15.05
C ASP A 173 3.27 -12.32 15.95
N ALA A 174 2.94 -11.15 15.40
CA ALA A 174 2.87 -9.88 16.12
C ALA A 174 1.49 -9.60 16.77
N GLN A 175 0.58 -10.57 16.76
CA GLN A 175 -0.78 -10.46 17.31
C GLN A 175 -1.61 -9.30 16.69
N VAL A 176 -1.28 -8.89 15.47
CA VAL A 176 -2.05 -7.91 14.71
C VAL A 176 -3.23 -8.62 14.06
N LYS A 177 -4.45 -8.25 14.47
CA LYS A 177 -5.68 -8.80 13.89
C LYS A 177 -5.80 -8.44 12.42
N VAL A 178 -6.23 -9.40 11.60
CA VAL A 178 -6.69 -9.17 10.23
C VAL A 178 -8.21 -9.05 10.26
N LEU A 179 -8.70 -7.84 10.08
CA LEU A 179 -10.11 -7.49 10.01
C LEU A 179 -10.53 -7.42 8.54
N ARG A 180 -11.82 -7.64 8.26
CA ARG A 180 -12.39 -7.64 6.91
C ARG A 180 -13.71 -6.86 6.91
N PRO A 181 -14.16 -6.36 5.75
CA PRO A 181 -15.48 -5.77 5.61
C PRO A 181 -16.58 -6.75 6.03
N GLU A 182 -17.47 -6.29 6.91
CA GLU A 182 -18.66 -7.02 7.32
C GLU A 182 -19.89 -6.49 6.56
N ASN A 183 -20.94 -7.31 6.46
CA ASN A 183 -22.23 -6.93 5.86
C ASN A 183 -22.13 -6.41 4.41
N ILE A 184 -21.17 -6.92 3.63
CA ILE A 184 -21.08 -6.64 2.20
C ILE A 184 -22.15 -7.47 1.47
N THR A 185 -23.05 -6.76 0.78
CA THR A 185 -24.17 -7.36 0.05
C THR A 185 -23.79 -7.91 -1.32
N THR A 186 -22.65 -7.49 -1.87
CA THR A 186 -22.09 -8.00 -3.14
C THR A 186 -21.23 -9.23 -2.92
N GLY A 187 -21.09 -10.06 -3.95
CA GLY A 187 -20.32 -11.31 -3.93
C GLY A 187 -19.03 -11.25 -4.75
N THR A 188 -18.48 -12.42 -5.07
CA THR A 188 -17.23 -12.58 -5.82
C THR A 188 -17.27 -12.02 -7.24
N GLU A 189 -18.46 -11.86 -7.83
CA GLU A 189 -18.65 -11.41 -9.22
C GLU A 189 -18.77 -9.89 -9.36
N ASN A 190 -19.20 -9.19 -8.31
CA ASN A 190 -19.60 -7.78 -8.39
C ASN A 190 -19.09 -6.89 -7.25
N THR A 191 -18.26 -7.40 -6.35
CA THR A 191 -17.59 -6.55 -5.34
C THR A 191 -16.38 -5.82 -5.92
N PHE A 192 -15.64 -6.47 -6.83
CA PHE A 192 -14.46 -5.91 -7.49
C PHE A 192 -14.49 -6.14 -9.00
N LYS A 193 -14.02 -5.17 -9.77
CA LYS A 193 -13.65 -5.36 -11.17
C LYS A 193 -12.16 -5.73 -11.21
N HIS A 194 -11.85 -6.95 -11.65
CA HIS A 194 -10.47 -7.44 -11.76
C HIS A 194 -10.03 -7.47 -13.23
N ILE A 195 -9.26 -6.47 -13.66
CA ILE A 195 -8.85 -6.24 -15.05
C ILE A 195 -7.58 -7.04 -15.34
N HIS A 196 -7.74 -8.37 -15.42
CA HIS A 196 -6.62 -9.28 -15.53
C HIS A 196 -6.88 -10.40 -16.52
N ASP A 197 -6.58 -10.12 -17.80
CA ASP A 197 -6.56 -11.15 -18.82
C ASP A 197 -5.34 -12.05 -18.62
N LYS A 198 -5.56 -13.36 -18.41
CA LYS A 198 -4.48 -14.32 -18.10
C LYS A 198 -3.54 -14.57 -19.28
N THR A 199 -3.99 -14.31 -20.52
CA THR A 199 -3.20 -14.49 -21.74
C THR A 199 -2.27 -13.30 -21.97
N TYR A 200 -2.76 -12.08 -21.71
CA TYR A 200 -2.01 -10.83 -21.84
C TYR A 200 -1.12 -10.55 -20.62
N ARG A 201 -1.66 -10.72 -19.40
CA ARG A 201 -0.96 -10.50 -18.12
C ARG A 201 -0.57 -11.81 -17.46
N LYS A 202 0.35 -12.55 -18.10
CA LYS A 202 0.84 -13.83 -17.56
C LYS A 202 1.52 -13.65 -16.21
N ARG A 203 1.11 -14.46 -15.21
CA ARG A 203 1.80 -14.53 -13.91
C ARG A 203 3.13 -15.25 -14.06
N ASP A 204 4.21 -14.69 -13.52
CA ASP A 204 5.52 -15.36 -13.49
C ASP A 204 5.55 -16.45 -12.39
N MET A 205 4.98 -17.60 -12.73
CA MET A 205 4.87 -18.76 -11.83
C MET A 205 6.15 -19.58 -11.72
N ARG A 206 7.18 -19.29 -12.55
CA ARG A 206 8.40 -20.09 -12.64
C ARG A 206 9.05 -20.28 -11.27
N LYS A 207 9.68 -21.43 -11.07
CA LYS A 207 10.47 -21.75 -9.89
C LYS A 207 11.80 -22.29 -10.37
N CYS A 208 12.88 -21.72 -9.86
CA CYS A 208 14.25 -22.09 -10.20
C CYS A 208 15.08 -22.15 -8.91
N TYR A 209 16.23 -22.84 -8.94
CA TYR A 209 17.03 -23.12 -7.75
C TYR A 209 16.18 -23.79 -6.65
N ASN A 210 16.42 -23.46 -5.38
CA ASN A 210 15.65 -23.93 -4.23
C ASN A 210 14.48 -22.99 -3.86
N GLN A 211 14.00 -22.14 -4.78
CA GLN A 211 12.94 -21.15 -4.50
C GLN A 211 11.72 -21.79 -3.83
N ARG A 212 11.26 -22.94 -4.33
CA ARG A 212 10.06 -23.63 -3.81
C ARG A 212 10.17 -23.99 -2.34
N GLU A 213 11.37 -24.36 -1.89
CA GLU A 213 11.64 -24.71 -0.50
C GLU A 213 11.73 -23.46 0.38
N VAL A 214 12.53 -22.48 -0.05
CA VAL A 214 12.82 -21.28 0.76
C VAL A 214 11.58 -20.40 0.93
N THR A 215 10.83 -20.11 -0.14
CA THR A 215 9.69 -19.17 -0.07
C THR A 215 8.48 -19.73 0.66
N ARG A 216 8.49 -21.01 1.05
CA ARG A 216 7.45 -21.63 1.90
C ARG A 216 7.78 -21.56 3.39
N ARG A 217 8.98 -21.12 3.75
CA ARG A 217 9.40 -20.90 5.14
C ARG A 217 9.14 -19.46 5.54
N ARG A 218 8.84 -19.25 6.83
CA ARG A 218 8.73 -17.92 7.43
C ARG A 218 10.09 -17.21 7.41
N ASP A 219 10.17 -16.04 6.81
CA ASP A 219 11.41 -15.26 6.72
C ASP A 219 11.56 -14.28 7.89
N ARG A 220 12.26 -14.69 8.94
CA ARG A 220 12.51 -13.83 10.10
C ARG A 220 13.67 -12.85 9.92
N VAL A 221 14.33 -12.85 8.77
CA VAL A 221 15.57 -12.10 8.52
C VAL A 221 15.27 -10.80 7.79
N THR A 222 14.58 -10.85 6.64
CA THR A 222 14.46 -9.67 5.78
C THR A 222 13.18 -8.85 6.02
N GLY A 223 13.20 -7.58 5.63
CA GLY A 223 12.08 -6.65 5.78
C GLY A 223 12.37 -5.22 5.29
N ILE A 224 11.65 -4.24 5.85
CA ILE A 224 11.88 -2.81 5.54
C ILE A 224 13.26 -2.30 5.99
N HIS A 225 13.87 -2.96 6.96
CA HIS A 225 15.13 -2.50 7.56
C HIS A 225 16.36 -2.83 6.71
N ASP A 226 16.24 -3.79 5.78
CA ASP A 226 17.34 -4.29 4.96
C ASP A 226 16.98 -4.40 3.46
N VAL A 227 15.80 -3.93 3.05
CA VAL A 227 15.43 -3.88 1.63
C VAL A 227 16.48 -3.05 0.87
N ALA A 228 17.15 -3.69 -0.09
CA ALA A 228 18.22 -3.08 -0.86
C ALA A 228 17.67 -2.49 -2.16
N TYR A 229 17.71 -1.16 -2.30
CA TYR A 229 17.15 -0.47 -3.46
C TYR A 229 17.85 0.86 -3.77
N LYS A 230 17.59 1.38 -4.97
CA LYS A 230 17.88 2.77 -5.36
C LYS A 230 16.62 3.41 -5.95
N ILE A 231 16.40 4.68 -5.64
CA ILE A 231 15.41 5.50 -6.35
C ILE A 231 16.15 6.22 -7.46
N TYR A 232 15.81 5.90 -8.72
CA TYR A 232 16.42 6.54 -9.89
C TYR A 232 15.84 7.92 -10.14
N SER A 233 14.51 8.01 -10.06
CA SER A 233 13.80 9.26 -10.28
C SER A 233 12.42 9.21 -9.65
N THR A 234 11.89 10.39 -9.37
CA THR A 234 10.50 10.60 -8.95
C THR A 234 9.85 11.57 -9.91
N HIS A 235 8.65 11.23 -10.39
CA HIS A 235 7.88 12.07 -11.30
C HIS A 235 6.50 12.36 -10.70
N ASN A 236 6.12 13.63 -10.70
CA ASN A 236 4.72 14.01 -10.49
C ASN A 236 4.02 13.93 -11.84
N VAL A 237 3.05 13.04 -11.95
CA VAL A 237 2.30 12.76 -13.19
C VAL A 237 0.85 13.13 -12.97
N ILE A 238 0.19 13.66 -13.99
CA ILE A 238 -1.22 14.00 -13.95
C ILE A 238 -1.95 13.11 -14.96
N ILE A 239 -2.95 12.35 -14.50
CA ILE A 239 -3.86 11.57 -15.35
C ILE A 239 -5.25 12.16 -15.16
N ASP A 240 -5.87 12.68 -16.22
CA ASP A 240 -7.19 13.31 -16.18
C ASP A 240 -7.35 14.37 -15.09
N THR A 241 -6.34 15.25 -14.92
CA THR A 241 -6.23 16.28 -13.85
C THR A 241 -5.95 15.74 -12.44
N LEU A 242 -5.75 14.42 -12.29
CA LEU A 242 -5.52 13.77 -11.00
C LEU A 242 -4.02 13.55 -10.78
N PRO A 243 -3.42 14.17 -9.75
CA PRO A 243 -1.98 14.11 -9.53
C PRO A 243 -1.56 12.82 -8.83
N ILE A 244 -0.65 12.07 -9.41
CA ILE A 244 -0.01 10.89 -8.82
C ILE A 244 1.49 11.09 -8.73
N THR A 245 2.16 10.30 -7.89
CA THR A 245 3.63 10.25 -7.85
C THR A 245 4.12 8.89 -8.35
N VAL A 246 4.97 8.90 -9.36
CA VAL A 246 5.65 7.71 -9.88
C VAL A 246 7.07 7.70 -9.34
N ILE A 247 7.44 6.61 -8.66
CA ILE A 247 8.77 6.41 -8.07
C ILE A 247 9.43 5.27 -8.84
N ASN A 248 10.48 5.59 -9.58
CA ASN A 248 11.27 4.60 -10.31
C ASN A 248 12.29 3.95 -9.38
N VAL A 249 12.09 2.67 -9.10
CA VAL A 249 12.85 1.89 -8.13
C VAL A 249 13.67 0.81 -8.84
N GLU A 250 14.95 0.73 -8.49
CA GLU A 250 15.80 -0.41 -8.76
C GLU A 250 15.92 -1.25 -7.49
N LEU A 251 15.41 -2.49 -7.52
CA LEU A 251 15.64 -3.44 -6.44
C LEU A 251 16.94 -4.20 -6.68
N ILE A 252 17.81 -4.20 -5.66
CA ILE A 252 19.11 -4.84 -5.70
C ILE A 252 18.95 -6.29 -5.20
N CYS A 253 19.19 -7.25 -6.07
CA CYS A 253 19.15 -8.66 -5.71
C CYS A 253 20.52 -9.15 -5.22
N ASN A 254 20.58 -9.71 -4.00
CA ASN A 254 21.66 -10.58 -3.60
C ASN A 254 21.45 -11.98 -4.21
N LYS A 255 22.15 -12.27 -5.31
CA LYS A 255 22.05 -13.53 -6.05
C LYS A 255 22.55 -14.74 -5.27
N THR A 256 23.37 -14.56 -4.25
CA THR A 256 23.80 -15.66 -3.38
C THR A 256 22.67 -16.10 -2.45
N ALA A 257 21.89 -15.13 -1.93
CA ALA A 257 20.78 -15.40 -1.02
C ALA A 257 19.47 -15.76 -1.75
N THR A 258 19.17 -15.06 -2.85
CA THR A 258 17.92 -15.19 -3.60
C THR A 258 18.18 -15.33 -5.10
N PRO A 259 18.93 -16.36 -5.56
CA PRO A 259 19.29 -16.52 -6.97
C PRO A 259 18.07 -16.55 -7.91
N TRP A 260 16.90 -16.95 -7.41
CA TRP A 260 15.65 -16.96 -8.16
C TRP A 260 15.07 -15.57 -8.49
N CYS A 261 15.73 -14.48 -8.08
CA CYS A 261 15.43 -13.14 -8.60
C CYS A 261 15.64 -13.04 -10.11
N GLN A 262 16.49 -13.89 -10.67
CA GLN A 262 16.67 -14.08 -12.12
C GLN A 262 16.75 -15.58 -12.41
N CYS A 263 15.69 -16.15 -13.00
CA CYS A 263 15.73 -17.54 -13.43
C CYS A 263 16.44 -17.67 -14.79
N PRO A 264 17.19 -18.76 -15.03
CA PRO A 264 17.70 -19.09 -16.35
C PRO A 264 16.58 -19.15 -17.40
N GLU A 265 16.91 -18.85 -18.66
CA GLU A 265 15.96 -19.05 -19.75
C GLU A 265 15.58 -20.54 -19.86
N PRO A 266 14.31 -20.85 -20.15
CA PRO A 266 13.92 -22.23 -20.43
C PRO A 266 14.69 -22.74 -21.66
N PRO A 267 15.13 -24.01 -21.67
CA PRO A 267 15.80 -24.57 -22.84
C PRO A 267 14.90 -24.44 -24.08
N LYS A 268 15.46 -23.92 -25.18
CA LYS A 268 14.73 -23.79 -26.44
C LYS A 268 14.30 -25.18 -26.89
N VAL A 269 13.00 -25.42 -26.98
CA VAL A 269 12.46 -26.64 -27.60
C VAL A 269 12.91 -26.61 -29.06
N LYS A 270 13.83 -27.50 -29.44
CA LYS A 270 14.14 -27.73 -30.85
C LYS A 270 12.84 -28.25 -31.48
N LYS A 271 12.22 -27.47 -32.36
CA LYS A 271 11.18 -28.00 -33.24
C LYS A 271 11.84 -29.11 -34.06
N VAL A 272 11.44 -30.34 -33.81
CA VAL A 272 11.76 -31.45 -34.70
C VAL A 272 10.94 -31.18 -35.96
N ASN A 273 11.61 -30.81 -37.05
CA ASN A 273 11.01 -30.72 -38.37
C ASN A 273 10.70 -32.11 -38.90
#